data_AF-A0A1H6IVG5-F1
#
_entry.id   AF-A0A1H6IVG5-F1
#
_cell.length_a   1.000
_cell.length_b   1.000
_cell.length_c   1.000
_cell.angle_alpha   90.00
_cell.angle_beta   90.00
_cell.angle_gamma   90.00
#
_symmetry.space_group_name_H-M   'P 1'
#
loop_
_entity.id
_entity.type
_entity.pdbx_description
1 polymer ?
#
loop_
_entity_poly.entity_id
_entity_poly.type
_entity_poly.pdbx_seq_one_letter_code
_entity_poly.pdbx_strand_id
1 'polypeptide(L)'
;MTCTRDGHGFITAVCARPALSEREVEVLLNWLRTGSKASVGRALYISSSTVNTHLQRIREKYAAVGRPARSKVALAIRAIQDELLTIDDLADLPA
;
A
#
# COMPACT_ATOMS: atom_id res chain seq x y z
N MET A 1 -39.25 -20.70 24.85
CA MET A 1 -38.57 -19.44 25.22
C MET A 1 -37.63 -19.05 24.09
N THR A 2 -38.04 -18.06 23.33
CA THR A 2 -37.28 -17.44 22.26
C THR A 2 -36.16 -16.60 22.86
N CYS A 3 -34.90 -16.93 22.56
CA CYS A 3 -33.84 -15.94 22.57
C CYS A 3 -33.19 -16.00 21.20
N THR A 4 -33.76 -15.16 20.32
CA THR A 4 -33.24 -14.78 19.02
C THR A 4 -31.78 -14.36 19.17
N ARG A 5 -30.89 -15.04 18.45
CA ARG A 5 -29.47 -14.69 18.44
C ARG A 5 -29.29 -13.40 17.65
N ASP A 6 -28.93 -12.37 18.41
CA ASP A 6 -28.62 -11.01 17.99
C ASP A 6 -27.62 -10.90 16.82
N GLY A 7 -27.92 -9.93 15.95
CA GLY A 7 -26.92 -8.95 15.51
C GLY A 7 -25.79 -9.43 14.61
N HIS A 8 -26.09 -9.89 13.39
CA HIS A 8 -25.11 -9.79 12.30
C HIS A 8 -25.10 -8.35 11.76
N GLY A 9 -24.60 -7.43 12.58
CA GLY A 9 -24.12 -6.15 12.08
C GLY A 9 -22.85 -6.42 11.29
N PHE A 10 -22.96 -6.52 9.96
CA PHE A 10 -21.81 -6.27 9.10
C PHE A 10 -21.47 -4.80 9.30
N ILE A 11 -20.57 -4.52 10.24
CA ILE A 11 -19.96 -3.21 10.36
C ILE A 11 -19.15 -3.07 9.07
N THR A 12 -19.74 -2.44 8.07
CA THR A 12 -19.00 -1.83 6.97
C THR A 12 -18.19 -0.72 7.62
N ALA A 13 -17.07 -1.10 8.24
CA ALA A 13 -15.99 -0.18 8.51
C ALA A 13 -15.64 0.37 7.13
N VAL A 14 -16.15 1.55 6.83
CA VAL A 14 -15.84 2.31 5.63
C VAL A 14 -14.31 2.34 5.60
N CYS A 15 -13.74 1.48 4.75
CA CYS A 15 -12.31 1.21 4.72
C CYS A 15 -11.63 2.52 4.38
N ALA A 16 -11.09 3.19 5.39
CA ALA A 16 -10.39 4.44 5.21
C ALA A 16 -9.16 4.16 4.33
N ARG A 17 -9.29 4.46 3.04
CA ARG A 17 -8.20 4.41 2.07
C ARG A 17 -7.28 5.59 2.36
N PRO A 18 -5.95 5.38 2.42
CA PRO A 18 -5.03 6.50 2.56
C PRO A 18 -5.02 7.33 1.27
N ALA A 19 -4.94 8.64 1.41
CA ALA A 19 -4.70 9.54 0.29
C ALA A 19 -3.21 9.52 -0.09
N LEU A 20 -2.80 8.55 -0.91
CA LEU A 20 -1.47 8.54 -1.52
C LEU A 20 -1.43 9.47 -2.74
N SER A 21 -0.34 10.21 -2.92
CA SER A 21 -0.13 10.96 -4.16
C SER A 21 0.27 10.02 -5.29
N GLU A 22 0.07 10.44 -6.55
CA GLU A 22 0.52 9.69 -7.73
C GLU A 22 1.99 9.29 -7.62
N ARG A 23 2.84 10.23 -7.16
CA ARG A 23 4.26 9.98 -6.97
C ARG A 23 4.56 8.94 -5.89
N GLU A 24 3.77 8.88 -4.83
CA GLU A 24 3.92 7.85 -3.79
C GLU A 24 3.50 6.47 -4.30
N VAL A 25 2.43 6.39 -5.10
CA VAL A 25 1.98 5.15 -5.73
C VAL A 25 3.06 4.63 -6.69
N GLU A 26 3.63 5.50 -7.52
CA GLU A 26 4.71 5.14 -8.46
C GLU A 26 5.97 4.63 -7.75
N VAL A 27 6.39 5.29 -6.66
CA VAL A 27 7.52 4.83 -5.84
C VAL A 27 7.21 3.48 -5.19
N LEU A 28 5.99 3.29 -4.70
CA LEU A 28 5.56 2.04 -4.09
C LEU A 28 5.61 0.90 -5.11
N LEU A 29 5.02 1.09 -6.30
CA LEU A 29 5.01 0.10 -7.38
C LEU A 29 6.43 -0.33 -7.77
N ASN A 30 7.30 0.63 -8.08
CA ASN A 30 8.69 0.35 -8.47
C ASN A 30 9.45 -0.38 -7.37
N TRP A 31 9.22 -0.02 -6.10
CA TRP A 31 9.85 -0.70 -4.97
C TRP A 31 9.30 -2.12 -4.74
N LEU A 32 8.00 -2.33 -4.97
CA LEU A 32 7.40 -3.66 -4.89
C LEU A 32 7.97 -4.59 -5.94
N ARG A 33 8.11 -4.12 -7.19
CA ARG A 33 8.73 -4.85 -8.31
C ARG A 33 10.20 -5.21 -8.04
N THR A 34 11.04 -4.22 -7.75
CA THR A 34 12.49 -4.41 -7.71
C THR A 34 13.04 -4.85 -6.34
N GLY A 35 12.33 -4.52 -5.25
CA GLY A 35 12.82 -4.70 -3.87
C GLY A 35 14.00 -3.82 -3.45
N SER A 36 14.65 -3.11 -4.38
CA SER A 36 15.86 -2.35 -4.15
C SER A 36 15.61 -0.84 -4.23
N LYS A 37 15.82 -0.13 -3.12
CA LYS A 37 15.69 1.34 -3.07
C LYS A 37 16.64 2.05 -4.04
N ALA A 38 17.81 1.46 -4.31
CA ALA A 38 18.77 2.00 -5.26
C ALA A 38 18.27 1.86 -6.72
N SER A 39 17.66 0.72 -7.06
CA SER A 39 17.09 0.52 -8.39
C SER A 39 15.90 1.45 -8.64
N VAL A 40 15.02 1.62 -7.65
CA VAL A 40 13.92 2.61 -7.71
C VAL A 40 14.45 4.03 -7.88
N GLY A 41 15.48 4.41 -7.11
CA GLY A 41 16.07 5.73 -7.21
C GLY A 41 16.59 6.05 -8.62
N ARG A 42 17.26 5.07 -9.26
CA ARG A 42 17.71 5.21 -10.65
C ARG A 42 16.54 5.32 -11.63
N ALA A 43 15.53 4.45 -11.51
CA ALA A 43 14.38 4.43 -12.41
C ALA A 43 13.56 5.73 -12.34
N LEU A 44 13.48 6.31 -11.15
CA LEU A 44 12.64 7.49 -10.86
C LEU A 44 13.44 8.80 -10.75
N TYR A 45 14.73 8.77 -11.09
CA TYR A 45 15.66 9.91 -11.00
C TYR A 45 15.67 10.63 -9.63
N ILE A 46 15.66 9.86 -8.54
CA ILE A 46 15.72 10.35 -7.15
C ILE A 46 16.74 9.56 -6.32
N SER A 47 17.15 10.10 -5.18
CA SER A 47 18.07 9.38 -4.28
C SER A 47 17.37 8.20 -3.58
N SER A 48 18.14 7.18 -3.19
CA SER A 48 17.64 6.06 -2.36
C SER A 48 17.12 6.54 -0.98
N SER A 49 17.67 7.65 -0.47
CA SER A 49 17.18 8.32 0.74
C SER A 49 15.78 8.92 0.51
N THR A 50 15.57 9.58 -0.65
CA THR A 50 14.27 10.11 -1.05
C THR A 50 13.24 8.98 -1.20
N VAL A 51 13.61 7.84 -1.79
CA VAL A 51 12.76 6.63 -1.83
C VAL A 51 12.37 6.19 -0.42
N ASN A 52 13.33 6.15 0.51
CA ASN A 52 13.05 5.80 1.90
C ASN A 52 12.05 6.77 2.56
N THR A 53 12.21 8.08 2.32
CA THR A 53 11.28 9.10 2.81
C THR A 53 9.87 8.90 2.25
N HIS A 54 9.72 8.59 0.96
CA HIS A 54 8.42 8.26 0.39
C HIS A 54 7.81 7.02 1.05
N LEU A 55 8.56 5.93 1.21
CA LEU A 55 8.06 4.72 1.87
C LEU A 55 7.64 4.97 3.33
N GLN A 56 8.38 5.82 4.05
CA GLN A 56 8.03 6.21 5.41
C GLN A 56 6.71 6.99 5.44
N ARG A 57 6.54 7.99 4.57
CA ARG A 57 5.29 8.76 4.45
C ARG A 57 4.09 7.89 4.07
N ILE A 58 4.27 6.92 3.18
CA ILE A 58 3.21 5.97 2.81
C ILE A 58 2.77 5.16 4.03
N ARG A 59 3.72 4.65 4.83
CA ARG A 59 3.40 3.93 6.07
C ARG A 59 2.66 4.79 7.08
N GLU A 60 3.05 6.06 7.22
CA GLU A 60 2.38 7.02 8.08
C GLU A 60 0.94 7.27 7.63
N LYS A 61 0.70 7.45 6.32
CA LYS A 61 -0.64 7.61 5.76
C LYS A 61 -1.54 6.40 6.03
N TYR A 62 -1.00 5.19 5.86
CA TYR A 62 -1.69 3.95 6.22
C TYR A 62 -1.96 3.84 7.73
N ALA A 63 -1.02 4.26 8.57
CA ALA A 63 -1.21 4.27 10.02
C ALA A 63 -2.27 5.30 10.45
N ALA A 64 -2.31 6.48 9.82
CA ALA A 64 -3.26 7.56 10.10
C ALA A 64 -4.72 7.14 9.83
N VAL A 65 -4.94 6.25 8.87
CA VAL A 65 -6.26 5.66 8.58
C VAL A 65 -6.54 4.37 9.36
N GLY A 66 -5.72 4.05 10.37
CA GLY A 66 -5.91 2.87 11.23
C GLY A 66 -5.53 1.53 10.59
N ARG A 67 -4.82 1.53 9.46
CA ARG A 67 -4.47 0.33 8.68
C ARG A 67 -2.94 0.20 8.48
N PRO A 68 -2.14 0.11 9.56
CA PRO A 68 -0.68 0.14 9.45
C PRO A 68 -0.13 -1.00 8.58
N ALA A 69 0.85 -0.68 7.72
CA ALA A 69 1.51 -1.62 6.82
C ALA A 69 3.04 -1.61 7.04
N ARG A 70 3.52 -2.40 8.01
CA ARG A 70 4.91 -2.34 8.47
C ARG A 70 5.92 -3.09 7.60
N SER A 71 5.46 -4.06 6.81
CA SER A 71 6.31 -4.87 5.92
C SER A 71 6.06 -4.55 4.44
N LYS A 72 7.00 -4.94 3.58
CA LYS A 72 6.85 -4.85 2.11
C LYS A 72 5.59 -5.58 1.64
N VAL A 73 5.38 -6.80 2.15
CA VAL A 73 4.21 -7.64 1.83
C VAL A 73 2.92 -6.98 2.33
N ALA A 74 2.90 -6.43 3.54
CA ALA A 74 1.73 -5.74 4.06
C ALA A 74 1.36 -4.52 3.20
N LEU A 75 2.34 -3.76 2.71
CA LEU A 75 2.09 -2.64 1.79
C LEU A 75 1.50 -3.11 0.46
N ALA A 76 2.00 -4.22 -0.11
CA ALA A 76 1.45 -4.79 -1.34
C ALA A 76 -0.02 -5.20 -1.17
N ILE A 77 -0.33 -5.95 -0.11
CA ILE A 77 -1.70 -6.39 0.20
C ILE A 77 -2.63 -5.19 0.35
N ARG A 78 -2.21 -4.16 1.09
CA ARG A 78 -3.02 -2.96 1.30
C ARG A 78 -3.25 -2.19 0.01
N ALA A 79 -2.22 -2.00 -0.81
CA ALA A 79 -2.33 -1.28 -2.07
C ALA A 79 -3.29 -1.98 -3.05
N ILE A 80 -3.30 -3.32 -3.07
CA ILE A 80 -4.25 -4.12 -3.86
C ILE A 80 -5.67 -4.00 -3.31
N GLN A 81 -5.86 -4.14 -1.99
CA GLN A 81 -7.17 -3.94 -1.35
C GLN A 81 -7.74 -2.54 -1.60
N ASP A 82 -6.85 -1.55 -1.74
CA ASP A 82 -7.20 -0.16 -1.98
C ASP A 82 -7.23 0.18 -3.47
N GLU A 83 -7.14 -0.80 -4.37
CA GLU A 83 -7.15 -0.66 -5.83
C GLU A 83 -6.16 0.41 -6.35
N LEU A 84 -5.11 0.68 -5.57
CA LEU A 84 -4.03 1.57 -5.95
C LEU A 84 -3.05 0.87 -6.90
N LEU A 85 -2.98 -0.47 -6.80
CA LEU A 85 -2.18 -1.36 -7.62
C LEU A 85 -2.98 -2.62 -7.92
N THR A 86 -2.73 -3.23 -9.06
CA THR A 86 -3.27 -4.54 -9.45
C THR A 86 -2.21 -5.63 -9.30
N ILE A 87 -2.63 -6.89 -9.41
CA ILE A 87 -1.69 -8.02 -9.45
C ILE A 87 -0.87 -7.97 -10.74
N ASP A 88 -1.50 -7.58 -11.85
CA ASP A 88 -0.84 -7.40 -13.14
C ASP A 88 0.26 -6.34 -13.06
N ASP A 89 0.04 -5.23 -12.34
CA ASP A 89 1.09 -4.23 -12.09
C ASP A 89 2.32 -4.83 -11.40
N LEU A 90 2.17 -5.88 -10.59
CA LEU A 90 3.30 -6.55 -9.94
C LEU A 90 3.92 -7.64 -10.81
N ALA A 91 3.13 -8.23 -11.71
CA ALA A 91 3.51 -9.32 -12.60
C ALA A 91 4.18 -8.84 -13.90
N ASP A 92 3.92 -7.58 -14.30
CA ASP A 92 4.48 -6.96 -15.51
C ASP A 92 5.97 -6.67 -15.31
N LEU A 93 6.75 -7.74 -15.40
CA LEU A 93 8.20 -7.77 -15.52
C LEU A 93 8.51 -7.58 -17.01
N PRO A 94 9.24 -6.54 -17.42
CA PRO A 94 9.86 -6.59 -18.74
C PRO A 94 10.75 -7.84 -18.78
N ALA A 95 10.58 -8.63 -19.83
CA ALA A 95 11.42 -9.79 -20.14
C ALA A 95 12.91 -9.41 -20.21
#